data_AF-A0A7K4H988-F1
#
_entry.id   AF-A0A7K4H988-F1
#
_cell.length_a   1.000
_cell.length_b   1.000
_cell.length_c   1.000
_cell.angle_alpha   90.00
_cell.angle_beta   90.00
_cell.angle_gamma   90.00
#
_symmetry.space_group_name_H-M   'P 1'
#
loop_
_entity.id
_entity.type
_entity.pdbx_description
1 polymer ?
#
loop_
_entity_poly.entity_id
_entity_poly.type
_entity_poly.pdbx_seq_one_letter_code
_entity_poly.pdbx_strand_id
1 'polypeptide(L)'
;NIIVFDRDIGYGYEGVLSYELKAALYSLQKRPNIKGFIVGLGGRDVKTEHIITGVHKALDEFKQGIFTNKTDFLGLRLDELSDYDESTYFKSG
;
A
#
# COMPACT_ATOMS: atom_id res chain seq x y z
N ASN A 1 -17.24 0.41 -3.84
CA ASN A 1 -15.86 0.63 -3.39
C ASN A 1 -15.12 -0.69 -3.37
N ILE A 2 -13.84 -0.68 -3.69
CA ILE A 2 -12.97 -1.86 -3.71
C ILE A 2 -11.70 -1.51 -2.93
N ILE A 3 -11.20 -2.46 -2.16
CA ILE A 3 -9.97 -2.34 -1.38
C ILE A 3 -9.01 -3.41 -1.88
N VAL A 4 -7.79 -3.02 -2.21
CA VAL A 4 -6.77 -3.91 -2.78
C VAL A 4 -5.57 -3.96 -1.84
N PHE A 5 -5.10 -5.17 -1.56
CA PHE A 5 -3.89 -5.42 -0.79
C PHE A 5 -2.87 -6.12 -1.70
N ASP A 6 -1.86 -5.37 -2.14
CA ASP A 6 -0.76 -5.85 -2.97
C ASP A 6 0.37 -6.40 -2.09
N ARG A 7 1.02 -7.48 -2.55
CA ARG A 7 2.24 -8.04 -1.93
C ARG A 7 3.50 -7.71 -2.72
N ASP A 8 3.40 -6.70 -3.56
CA ASP A 8 4.42 -6.18 -4.44
C ASP A 8 4.42 -4.65 -4.38
N ILE A 9 5.43 -4.04 -5.01
CA ILE A 9 5.53 -2.60 -5.17
C ILE A 9 5.81 -2.29 -6.64
N GLY A 10 4.96 -1.48 -7.26
CA GLY A 10 5.30 -0.75 -8.46
C GLY A 10 6.18 0.45 -8.08
N TYR A 11 7.46 0.41 -8.40
CA TYR A 11 8.39 1.50 -8.09
C TYR A 11 7.89 2.83 -8.66
N GLY A 12 7.78 3.84 -7.80
CA GLY A 12 7.29 5.18 -8.18
C GLY A 12 5.76 5.31 -8.30
N TYR A 13 4.99 4.25 -7.97
CA TYR A 13 3.53 4.28 -8.10
C TYR A 13 2.83 3.41 -7.03
N GLU A 14 1.82 2.63 -7.43
CA GLU A 14 1.01 1.74 -6.60
C GLU A 14 1.44 0.26 -6.77
N GLY A 15 0.81 -0.65 -6.02
CA GLY A 15 0.91 -2.08 -6.31
C GLY A 15 0.29 -2.45 -7.67
N VAL A 16 0.81 -3.49 -8.30
CA VAL A 16 0.46 -3.86 -9.68
C VAL A 16 -1.02 -4.20 -9.81
N LEU A 17 -1.61 -4.96 -8.86
CA LEU A 17 -3.02 -5.33 -8.93
C LEU A 17 -3.94 -4.11 -8.79
N SER A 18 -3.62 -3.20 -7.85
CA SER A 18 -4.42 -1.98 -7.67
C SER A 18 -4.44 -1.13 -8.94
N TYR A 19 -3.28 -0.97 -9.57
CA TYR A 19 -3.14 -0.20 -10.79
C TYR A 19 -3.89 -0.83 -11.97
N GLU A 20 -3.65 -2.11 -12.24
CA GLU A 20 -4.31 -2.85 -13.33
C GLU A 20 -5.83 -2.87 -13.15
N LEU A 21 -6.32 -3.01 -11.92
CA LEU A 21 -7.75 -2.97 -11.65
C LEU A 21 -8.35 -1.59 -11.96
N LYS A 22 -7.67 -0.50 -11.60
CA LYS A 22 -8.11 0.86 -11.95
C LYS A 22 -8.14 1.07 -13.46
N ALA A 23 -7.13 0.58 -14.18
CA ALA A 23 -7.06 0.66 -15.63
C ALA A 23 -8.19 -0.14 -16.29
N ALA A 24 -8.41 -1.38 -15.86
CA ALA A 24 -9.46 -2.25 -16.40
C ALA A 24 -10.87 -1.67 -16.20
N LEU A 25 -11.12 -1.01 -15.07
CA LEU A 25 -12.41 -0.40 -14.75
C LEU A 25 -12.54 1.06 -15.22
N TYR A 26 -11.54 1.59 -15.92
CA TYR A 26 -11.50 2.99 -16.34
C TYR A 26 -12.65 3.36 -17.28
N SER A 27 -13.17 2.44 -18.11
CA SER A 27 -14.24 2.77 -19.05
C SER A 27 -15.64 2.86 -18.42
N LEU A 28 -15.81 2.42 -17.17
CA LEU A 28 -17.13 2.40 -16.52
C LEU A 28 -17.66 3.83 -16.30
N GLN A 29 -18.97 4.02 -16.53
CA GLN A 29 -19.64 5.27 -16.19
C GLN A 29 -19.71 5.50 -14.68
N LYS A 30 -19.91 4.44 -13.90
CA LYS A 30 -19.92 4.45 -12.43
C LYS A 30 -18.75 3.66 -11.89
N ARG A 31 -17.57 4.29 -11.88
CA ARG A 31 -16.32 3.67 -11.42
C ARG A 31 -16.35 3.51 -9.91
N PRO A 32 -15.98 2.34 -9.36
CA PRO A 32 -15.83 2.20 -7.92
C PRO A 32 -14.64 3.03 -7.42
N ASN A 33 -14.72 3.55 -6.19
CA ASN A 33 -13.52 4.02 -5.50
C ASN A 33 -12.62 2.81 -5.20
N ILE A 34 -11.34 2.89 -5.56
CA ILE A 34 -10.37 1.82 -5.39
C ILE A 34 -9.23 2.35 -4.52
N LYS A 35 -9.06 1.74 -3.34
CA LYS A 35 -7.96 2.07 -2.41
C LYS A 35 -6.96 0.92 -2.36
N GLY A 36 -5.68 1.22 -2.64
CA GLY A 36 -4.58 0.27 -2.59
C GLY A 36 -3.76 0.36 -1.30
N PHE A 37 -3.32 -0.80 -0.82
CA PHE A 37 -2.38 -0.97 0.29
C PHE A 37 -1.27 -1.93 -0.13
N ILE A 38 -0.04 -1.66 0.28
CA ILE A 38 1.07 -2.61 0.15
C ILE A 38 1.30 -3.30 1.50
N VAL A 39 1.34 -4.63 1.48
CA VAL A 39 1.50 -5.49 2.65
C VAL A 39 2.55 -6.56 2.42
N GLY A 40 3.19 -7.05 3.49
CA GLY A 40 4.11 -8.18 3.40
C GLY A 40 5.40 -7.92 2.60
N LEU A 41 5.76 -6.64 2.40
CA LEU A 41 6.95 -6.26 1.65
C LEU A 41 8.20 -6.90 2.26
N GLY A 42 9.05 -7.49 1.40
CA GLY A 42 10.25 -8.21 1.82
C GLY A 42 9.99 -9.57 2.48
N GLY A 43 8.84 -10.20 2.18
CA GLY A 43 8.51 -11.52 2.72
C GLY A 43 8.00 -11.50 4.18
N ARG A 44 7.60 -10.33 4.67
CA ARG A 44 7.04 -10.16 6.03
C ARG A 44 5.65 -10.80 6.14
N ASP A 45 5.32 -11.24 7.35
CA ASP A 45 3.99 -11.74 7.67
C ASP A 45 2.90 -10.67 7.49
N VAL A 46 1.80 -11.08 6.86
CA VAL A 46 0.58 -10.26 6.78
C VAL A 46 -0.36 -10.71 7.88
N LYS A 47 -0.37 -9.95 8.98
CA LYS A 47 -1.22 -10.23 10.13
C LYS A 47 -2.65 -9.73 9.91
N THR A 48 -3.59 -10.29 10.66
CA THR A 48 -5.00 -9.88 10.65
C THR A 48 -5.17 -8.39 10.93
N GLU A 49 -4.35 -7.83 11.84
CA GLU A 49 -4.42 -6.42 12.20
C GLU A 49 -4.11 -5.51 11.01
N HIS A 50 -3.18 -5.89 10.12
CA HIS A 50 -2.88 -5.11 8.91
C HIS A 50 -4.12 -5.00 8.02
N ILE A 51 -4.86 -6.10 7.84
CA ILE A 51 -6.06 -6.12 7.00
C ILE A 51 -7.17 -5.27 7.65
N ILE A 52 -7.41 -5.46 8.95
CA ILE A 52 -8.41 -4.70 9.71
C ILE A 52 -8.12 -3.19 9.62
N THR A 53 -6.88 -2.77 9.90
CA THR A 53 -6.46 -1.37 9.82
C THR A 53 -6.65 -0.80 8.42
N GLY A 54 -6.24 -1.52 7.37
CA GLY A 54 -6.43 -1.09 5.99
C GLY A 54 -7.91 -0.91 5.62
N VAL A 55 -8.76 -1.86 6.02
CA VAL A 55 -10.21 -1.78 5.77
C VAL A 55 -10.84 -0.58 6.47
N HIS A 56 -10.57 -0.38 7.77
CA HIS A 56 -11.13 0.77 8.50
C HIS A 56 -10.70 2.10 7.89
N LYS A 57 -9.40 2.25 7.58
CA LYS A 57 -8.89 3.45 6.93
C LYS A 57 -9.57 3.72 5.59
N ALA A 58 -9.69 2.69 4.74
CA ALA A 58 -10.35 2.84 3.45
C ALA A 58 -11.82 3.24 3.61
N LEU A 59 -12.55 2.62 4.54
CA LEU A 59 -13.95 2.96 4.81
C LEU A 59 -14.12 4.41 5.27
N ASP A 60 -13.22 4.92 6.10
CA ASP A 60 -13.27 6.30 6.56
C ASP A 60 -12.90 7.30 5.44
N GLU A 61 -11.90 6.99 4.62
CA GLU A 61 -11.59 7.76 3.40
C GLU A 61 -12.79 7.78 2.43
N PHE A 62 -13.47 6.65 2.24
CA PHE A 62 -14.65 6.55 1.39
C PHE A 62 -15.83 7.39 1.90
N LYS A 63 -16.08 7.42 3.22
CA LYS A 63 -17.12 8.26 3.82
C LYS A 63 -16.85 9.75 3.63
N GLN A 64 -15.58 10.14 3.63
CA GLN A 64 -15.15 11.53 3.44
C GLN A 64 -15.10 11.94 1.96
N GLY A 65 -15.34 11.02 1.02
CA GLY A 65 -15.23 11.28 -0.41
C GLY A 65 -13.79 11.50 -0.87
N ILE A 66 -12.81 10.90 -0.17
CA ILE A 66 -11.41 10.97 -0.56
C ILE A 66 -11.16 9.94 -1.68
N PHE A 67 -10.65 10.43 -2.81
CA PHE A 67 -10.24 9.62 -3.96
C PHE A 67 -8.77 9.89 -4.24
N THR A 68 -7.91 8.91 -4.01
CA THR A 68 -6.47 9.09 -4.12
C THR A 68 -5.79 7.85 -4.70
N ASN A 69 -4.71 8.07 -5.45
CA ASN A 69 -3.76 7.02 -5.85
C ASN A 69 -2.59 6.89 -4.86
N LYS A 70 -2.72 7.50 -3.67
CA LYS A 70 -1.76 7.30 -2.60
C LYS A 70 -1.92 5.89 -2.06
N THR A 71 -0.85 5.11 -2.21
CA THR A 71 -0.70 3.80 -1.60
C THR A 71 -0.18 3.93 -0.19
N ASP A 72 -0.81 3.23 0.75
CA ASP A 72 -0.35 3.13 2.12
C ASP A 72 0.35 1.78 2.33
N PHE A 73 1.42 1.79 3.13
CA PHE A 73 2.20 0.60 3.44
C PHE A 73 1.90 0.14 4.86
N LEU A 74 1.59 -1.15 5.03
CA LEU A 74 1.27 -1.72 6.34
C LEU A 74 2.27 -2.82 6.70
N GLY A 75 2.73 -2.81 7.96
CA GLY A 75 3.64 -3.83 8.50
C GLY A 75 5.12 -3.63 8.20
N LEU A 76 5.56 -2.41 7.80
CA LEU A 76 6.96 -2.13 7.49
C LEU A 76 7.89 -2.00 8.73
N ARG A 77 7.32 -1.87 9.94
CA ARG A 77 8.06 -1.66 11.21
C ARG A 77 9.10 -0.54 11.10
N LEU A 78 8.69 0.59 10.51
CA LEU A 78 9.57 1.73 10.28
C LEU A 78 10.05 2.36 11.59
N ASP A 79 9.28 2.18 12.67
CA ASP A 79 9.59 2.59 14.03
C ASP A 79 10.82 1.88 14.63
N GLU A 80 11.20 0.71 14.09
CA GLU A 80 12.40 -0.02 14.51
C GLU A 80 13.65 0.34 13.70
N LEU A 81 13.49 1.14 12.64
CA LEU A 81 14.63 1.57 11.83
C LEU A 81 15.35 2.72 12.53
N SER A 82 16.65 2.55 12.75
CA SER A 82 17.52 3.69 13.04
C SER A 82 17.70 4.55 11.79
N ASP A 83 18.17 5.77 11.96
CA ASP A 83 18.61 6.58 10.83
C ASP A 83 19.65 5.81 10.01
N TYR A 84 19.55 5.96 8.69
CA TYR A 84 20.47 5.31 7.77
C TYR A 84 21.87 5.91 7.94
N ASP A 85 22.81 5.10 8.42
CA ASP A 85 24.24 5.41 8.46
C ASP A 85 24.97 4.55 7.43
N GLU A 86 25.36 5.17 6.31
CA GLU A 86 26.06 4.51 5.21
C GLU A 86 27.35 3.82 5.64
N SER A 87 28.03 4.33 6.69
CA SER A 87 29.26 3.76 7.20
C SER A 87 29.08 2.38 7.85
N THR A 88 27.84 2.04 8.25
CA THR A 88 27.53 0.74 8.87
C THR A 88 27.46 -0.41 7.86
N TYR A 89 27.25 -0.11 6.57
CA TYR A 89 27.10 -1.11 5.50
C TYR A 89 28.31 -1.19 4.57
N PHE A 90 29.05 -0.09 4.40
CA PHE A 90 30.28 -0.07 3.62
C PHE A 90 31.50 0.01 4.53
N LYS A 91 31.93 -1.14 5.06
CA LYS A 91 33.26 -1.22 5.68
C LYS A 91 34.30 -1.15 4.56
N SER A 92 35.15 -0.13 4.61
CA SER A 92 36.34 -0.02 3.75
C SER A 92 37.17 -1.30 3.89
N GLY A 93 37.33 -2.03 2.78
CA GLY A 93 38.31 -3.12 2.67
C GLY A 93 39.73 -2.60 2.69
#